data_AF-A0A0A2TMN8-F1
#
_entry.id   AF-A0A0A2TMN8-F1
#
_cell.length_a   1.000
_cell.length_b   1.000
_cell.length_c   1.000
_cell.angle_alpha   90.00
_cell.angle_beta   90.00
_cell.angle_gamma   90.00
#
_symmetry.space_group_name_H-M   'P 1'
#
loop_
_entity.id
_entity.type
_entity.pdbx_description
1 polymer ?
#
loop_
_entity_poly.entity_id
_entity_poly.type
_entity_poly.pdbx_seq_one_letter_code
_entity_poly.pdbx_strand_id
1 'polypeptide(L)'
;MTTDKTKASQGYVLFDVLLGLFLFSLGFAVLFGLTEGAVSEARQASSLMEGANLAQEIMDRLAVQIWSENIARQACIPGGTVEGHEGKFRWLIVSDWDDIPQLLRVSVEVRWVERGNPAWYKLESLYAVE
;
A
#
# COMPACT_ATOMS: atom_id res chain seq x y z
N MET A 1 17.00 -41.76 61.85
CA MET A 1 15.91 -41.93 60.88
C MET A 1 15.34 -40.55 60.56
N THR A 2 16.05 -39.78 59.74
CA THR A 2 15.67 -38.43 59.32
C THR A 2 15.38 -38.50 57.82
N THR A 3 14.10 -38.45 57.51
CA THR A 3 13.52 -38.65 56.19
C THR A 3 13.91 -37.56 55.20
N ASP A 4 14.42 -38.00 54.07
CA ASP A 4 14.64 -37.32 52.78
C ASP A 4 13.34 -36.66 52.27
N LYS A 5 13.02 -35.46 52.78
CA LYS A 5 11.86 -34.67 52.33
C LYS A 5 12.22 -33.56 51.33
N THR A 6 13.51 -33.29 51.11
CA THR A 6 13.99 -32.17 50.30
C THR A 6 14.09 -32.48 48.80
N LYS A 7 14.22 -33.76 48.39
CA LYS A 7 14.34 -34.11 46.97
C LYS A 7 13.02 -34.10 46.19
N ALA A 8 11.89 -34.32 46.86
CA ALA A 8 10.58 -34.41 46.20
C ALA A 8 10.07 -33.06 45.69
N SER A 9 10.44 -31.93 46.32
CA SER A 9 10.00 -30.59 45.92
C SER A 9 10.81 -29.99 44.75
N GLN A 10 12.05 -30.41 44.54
CA GLN A 10 12.91 -29.90 43.45
C GLN A 10 12.43 -30.30 42.05
N GLY A 11 11.77 -31.47 41.91
CA GLY A 11 11.20 -31.91 40.63
C GLY A 11 10.01 -31.06 40.17
N TYR A 12 9.18 -30.59 41.10
CA TYR A 12 8.06 -29.69 40.79
C TYR A 12 8.54 -28.29 40.39
N VAL A 13 9.62 -27.79 41.00
CA VAL A 13 10.21 -26.50 40.61
C VAL A 13 10.70 -26.50 39.16
N LEU A 14 11.33 -27.58 38.69
CA LEU A 14 11.74 -27.67 37.29
C LEU A 14 10.54 -27.70 36.34
N PHE A 15 9.48 -28.44 36.70
CA PHE A 15 8.26 -28.49 35.91
C PHE A 15 7.57 -27.12 35.83
N ASP A 16 7.50 -26.40 36.94
CA ASP A 16 6.93 -25.04 37.00
C ASP A 16 7.73 -24.06 36.13
N VAL A 17 9.06 -24.14 36.15
CA VAL A 17 9.92 -23.32 35.30
C VAL A 17 9.72 -23.65 33.81
N LEU A 18 9.66 -24.94 33.45
CA LEU A 18 9.41 -25.36 32.07
C LEU A 18 8.03 -24.94 31.58
N LEU A 19 7.00 -25.07 32.43
CA LEU A 19 5.64 -24.62 32.13
C LEU A 19 5.60 -23.10 31.96
N GLY A 20 6.28 -22.35 32.83
CA GLY A 20 6.41 -20.90 32.72
C GLY A 20 7.07 -20.48 31.41
N LEU A 21 8.17 -21.13 31.02
CA LEU A 21 8.86 -20.90 29.75
C LEU A 21 7.98 -21.25 28.54
N PHE A 22 7.23 -22.35 28.61
CA PHE A 22 6.30 -22.75 27.56
C PHE A 22 5.21 -21.70 27.36
N LEU A 23 4.54 -21.29 28.45
CA LEU A 23 3.49 -20.25 28.39
C LEU A 23 4.03 -18.91 27.91
N PHE A 24 5.23 -18.53 28.35
CA PHE A 24 5.90 -17.32 27.87
C PHE A 24 6.17 -17.39 26.36
N SER A 25 6.72 -18.52 25.88
CA SER A 25 7.00 -18.70 24.45
C SER A 25 5.74 -18.64 23.59
N LEU A 26 4.62 -19.20 24.08
CA LEU A 26 3.33 -19.15 23.41
C LEU A 26 2.81 -17.71 23.32
N GLY A 27 2.86 -16.96 24.43
CA GLY A 27 2.49 -15.55 24.45
C GLY A 27 3.36 -14.71 23.51
N PHE A 28 4.67 -14.94 23.51
CA PHE A 28 5.61 -14.26 22.63
C PHE A 28 5.34 -14.57 21.15
N ALA A 29 5.08 -15.83 20.81
CA ALA A 29 4.79 -16.25 19.44
C ALA A 29 3.52 -15.55 18.90
N VAL A 30 2.48 -15.45 19.72
CA VAL A 30 1.25 -14.72 19.35
C VAL A 30 1.53 -13.24 19.12
N LEU A 31 2.25 -12.58 20.03
CA LEU A 31 2.60 -11.16 19.89
C LEU A 31 3.47 -10.89 18.65
N PHE A 32 4.41 -11.79 18.38
CA PHE A 32 5.26 -11.70 17.20
C PHE A 32 4.44 -11.80 15.92
N GLY A 33 3.56 -12.80 15.82
CA GLY A 33 2.67 -12.96 14.66
C GLY A 33 1.75 -11.76 14.42
N LEU A 34 1.19 -11.18 15.49
CA LEU A 34 0.39 -9.95 15.40
C LEU A 34 1.22 -8.76 14.92
N THR A 35 2.46 -8.64 15.39
CA THR A 35 3.37 -7.56 15.01
C THR A 35 3.74 -7.64 13.53
N GLU A 36 4.09 -8.84 13.04
CA GLU A 36 4.38 -9.04 11.61
C GLU A 36 3.18 -8.71 10.73
N GLY A 37 1.98 -9.13 11.14
CA GLY A 37 0.73 -8.78 10.46
C GLY A 37 0.51 -7.27 10.40
N ALA A 38 0.64 -6.58 11.53
CA ALA A 38 0.47 -5.12 11.60
C ALA A 38 1.50 -4.38 10.74
N VAL A 39 2.77 -4.79 10.76
CA VAL A 39 3.82 -4.20 9.91
C VAL A 39 3.53 -4.45 8.43
N SER A 40 3.03 -5.63 8.08
CA SER A 40 2.64 -5.97 6.72
C SER A 40 1.52 -5.05 6.21
N GLU A 41 0.46 -4.89 6.99
CA GLU A 41 -0.69 -4.05 6.66
C GLU A 41 -0.28 -2.58 6.54
N ALA A 42 0.53 -2.08 7.49
CA ALA A 42 1.03 -0.70 7.46
C ALA A 42 1.85 -0.41 6.19
N ARG A 43 2.68 -1.35 5.72
CA ARG A 43 3.43 -1.21 4.47
C ARG A 43 2.53 -1.19 3.24
N GLN A 44 1.48 -2.02 3.23
CA GLN A 44 0.51 -2.04 2.14
C GLN A 44 -0.28 -0.73 2.09
N ALA A 45 -0.74 -0.23 3.24
CA ALA A 45 -1.40 1.07 3.35
C ALA A 45 -0.48 2.22 2.89
N SER A 46 0.79 2.22 3.30
CA SER A 46 1.78 3.21 2.86
C SER A 46 1.94 3.21 1.33
N SER A 47 2.08 2.03 0.72
CA SER A 47 2.25 1.92 -0.74
C SER A 47 1.01 2.37 -1.50
N LEU A 48 -0.19 2.09 -0.96
CA LEU A 48 -1.44 2.59 -1.53
C LEU A 48 -1.52 4.13 -1.46
N MET A 49 -1.17 4.72 -0.31
CA MET A 49 -1.15 6.18 -0.14
C MET A 49 -0.11 6.85 -1.05
N GLU A 50 1.08 6.27 -1.19
CA GLU A 50 2.10 6.73 -2.14
C GLU A 50 1.57 6.71 -3.58
N GLY A 51 0.94 5.61 -4.00
CA GLY A 51 0.35 5.49 -5.34
C GLY A 51 -0.80 6.46 -5.59
N ALA A 52 -1.66 6.69 -4.58
CA ALA A 52 -2.74 7.66 -4.65
C ALA A 52 -2.21 9.10 -4.72
N ASN A 53 -1.20 9.43 -3.93
CA ASN A 53 -0.54 10.74 -3.97
C ASN A 53 0.11 10.98 -5.33
N LEU A 54 0.75 9.98 -5.93
CA LEU A 54 1.32 10.10 -7.27
C LEU A 54 0.23 10.36 -8.32
N ALA A 55 -0.89 9.64 -8.25
CA ALA A 55 -2.03 9.88 -9.16
C ALA A 55 -2.58 11.32 -9.02
N GLN A 56 -2.72 11.78 -7.78
CA GLN A 56 -3.16 13.14 -7.46
C GLN A 56 -2.16 14.19 -7.98
N GLU A 57 -0.86 13.99 -7.74
CA GLU A 57 0.18 14.91 -8.19
C GLU A 57 0.19 15.04 -9.72
N ILE A 58 0.02 13.93 -10.45
CA ILE A 58 -0.09 13.96 -11.91
C ILE A 58 -1.32 14.78 -12.34
N MET A 59 -2.47 14.60 -11.68
CA MET A 59 -3.67 15.39 -11.98
C MET A 59 -3.50 16.87 -11.66
N ASP A 60 -2.88 17.20 -10.53
CA ASP A 60 -2.62 18.58 -10.14
C ASP A 60 -1.67 19.25 -11.14
N ARG A 61 -0.63 18.55 -11.60
CA ARG A 61 0.29 19.05 -12.65
C ARG A 61 -0.45 19.33 -13.96
N LEU A 62 -1.39 18.48 -14.36
CA LEU A 62 -2.23 18.72 -15.53
C LEU A 62 -3.17 19.91 -15.32
N ALA A 63 -3.79 20.02 -14.15
CA ALA A 63 -4.76 21.08 -13.85
C ALA A 63 -4.13 22.49 -13.74
N VAL A 64 -2.83 22.59 -13.44
CA VAL A 64 -2.12 23.88 -13.33
C VAL A 64 -1.89 24.54 -14.70
N GLN A 65 -1.75 23.77 -15.78
CA GLN A 65 -1.55 24.31 -17.12
C GLN A 65 -2.86 24.41 -17.91
N ILE A 66 -2.91 25.33 -18.86
CA ILE A 66 -4.04 25.42 -19.79
C ILE A 66 -4.09 24.13 -20.61
N TRP A 67 -5.28 23.55 -20.79
CA TRP A 67 -5.44 22.26 -21.48
C TRP A 67 -4.87 22.24 -22.88
N SER A 68 -4.97 23.34 -23.63
CA SER A 68 -4.35 23.47 -24.94
C SER A 68 -2.82 23.30 -24.91
N GLU A 69 -2.14 23.76 -23.86
CA GLU A 69 -0.71 23.56 -23.67
C GLU A 69 -0.37 22.11 -23.30
N ASN A 70 -1.15 21.48 -22.42
CA ASN A 70 -0.98 20.07 -22.07
C ASN A 70 -1.10 19.17 -23.31
N ILE A 71 -2.07 19.47 -24.18
CA ILE A 71 -2.28 18.74 -25.44
C ILE A 71 -1.14 19.00 -26.41
N ALA A 72 -0.74 20.27 -26.59
CA ALA A 72 0.36 20.63 -27.50
C ALA A 72 1.70 20.01 -27.09
N ARG A 73 1.96 19.86 -25.78
CA ARG A 73 3.16 19.24 -25.21
C ARG A 73 3.08 17.71 -25.14
N GLN A 74 1.98 17.11 -25.57
CA GLN A 74 1.72 15.68 -25.46
C GLN A 74 1.76 15.16 -24.00
N ALA A 75 1.51 16.04 -23.02
CA ALA A 75 1.41 15.66 -21.62
C ALA A 75 0.07 14.95 -21.32
N CYS A 76 -0.96 15.27 -22.11
CA CYS A 76 -2.24 14.57 -22.12
C CYS A 76 -2.79 14.58 -23.55
N ILE A 77 -3.21 13.43 -24.07
CA ILE A 77 -3.62 13.28 -25.47
C ILE A 77 -5.07 12.77 -25.49
N PRO A 78 -6.06 13.59 -25.87
CA PRO A 78 -7.46 13.16 -25.99
C PRO A 78 -7.60 11.98 -26.97
N GLY A 79 -8.26 10.91 -26.53
CA GLY A 79 -8.35 9.62 -27.25
C GLY A 79 -7.07 8.78 -27.20
N GLY A 80 -6.09 9.20 -26.40
CA GLY A 80 -4.75 8.62 -26.36
C GLY A 80 -4.34 8.18 -24.96
N THR A 81 -3.06 7.83 -24.86
CA THR A 81 -2.45 7.31 -23.65
C THR A 81 -1.05 7.89 -23.50
N VAL A 82 -0.74 8.40 -22.31
CA VAL A 82 0.60 8.84 -21.92
C VAL A 82 1.04 8.02 -20.73
N GLU A 83 2.24 7.43 -20.77
CA GLU A 83 2.73 6.57 -19.72
C GLU A 83 4.10 7.01 -19.20
N GLY A 84 4.43 6.57 -17.99
CA GLY A 84 5.75 6.76 -17.41
C GLY A 84 5.94 5.94 -16.14
N HIS A 85 7.03 6.23 -15.44
CA HIS A 85 7.41 5.51 -14.24
C HIS A 85 7.96 6.44 -13.16
N GLU A 86 7.74 6.08 -11.91
CA GLU A 86 8.29 6.76 -10.74
C GLU A 86 8.60 5.74 -9.64
N GLY A 87 9.88 5.48 -9.41
CA GLY A 87 10.32 4.43 -8.48
C GLY A 87 9.74 3.07 -8.83
N LYS A 88 8.98 2.48 -7.91
CA LYS A 88 8.28 1.18 -8.08
C LYS A 88 6.95 1.28 -8.84
N PHE A 89 6.48 2.50 -9.09
CA PHE A 89 5.19 2.76 -9.70
C PHE A 89 5.33 2.98 -11.21
N ARG A 90 4.43 2.38 -11.98
CA ARG A 90 4.19 2.70 -13.39
C ARG A 90 2.86 3.44 -13.47
N TRP A 91 2.80 4.52 -14.21
CA TRP A 91 1.59 5.32 -14.34
C TRP A 91 1.18 5.49 -15.80
N LEU A 92 -0.12 5.71 -15.97
CA LEU A 92 -0.84 5.78 -17.24
C LEU A 92 -1.87 6.90 -17.12
N ILE A 93 -1.84 7.86 -18.05
CA ILE A 93 -2.84 8.90 -18.24
C ILE A 93 -3.65 8.49 -19.47
N VAL A 94 -4.94 8.24 -19.29
CA VAL A 94 -5.91 8.04 -20.36
C VAL A 94 -6.84 9.24 -20.37
N SER A 95 -7.07 9.85 -21.52
CA SER A 95 -8.08 10.88 -21.65
C SER A 95 -8.96 10.66 -22.85
N ASP A 96 -10.23 11.01 -22.72
CA ASP A 96 -11.20 10.94 -23.80
C ASP A 96 -12.25 12.05 -23.63
N TRP A 97 -12.83 12.48 -24.74
CA TRP A 97 -13.93 13.43 -24.70
C TRP A 97 -15.17 12.74 -24.13
N ASP A 98 -15.86 13.42 -23.21
CA ASP A 98 -17.11 12.93 -22.67
C ASP A 98 -18.28 13.17 -23.64
N ASP A 99 -19.45 12.65 -23.32
CA ASP A 99 -20.69 12.87 -24.08
C ASP A 99 -21.08 14.36 -24.13
N ILE A 100 -20.56 15.17 -23.20
CA ILE A 100 -20.76 16.61 -23.14
C ILE A 100 -19.65 17.30 -23.95
N PRO A 101 -19.99 18.13 -24.96
CA PRO A 101 -19.00 18.89 -25.70
C PRO A 101 -18.11 19.72 -24.77
N GLN A 102 -16.82 19.79 -25.06
CA GLN A 102 -15.82 20.53 -24.26
C GLN A 102 -15.55 19.95 -22.87
N LEU A 103 -16.08 18.77 -22.53
CA LEU A 103 -15.74 18.07 -21.29
C LEU A 103 -14.74 16.96 -21.59
N LEU A 104 -13.52 17.08 -21.05
CA LEU A 104 -12.48 16.07 -21.17
C LEU A 104 -12.44 15.22 -19.90
N ARG A 105 -12.64 13.91 -20.07
CA ARG A 105 -12.44 12.93 -19.01
C ARG A 105 -10.99 12.51 -18.98
N VAL A 106 -10.37 12.59 -17.80
CA VAL A 106 -8.97 12.25 -17.60
C VAL A 106 -8.86 11.26 -16.45
N SER A 107 -8.21 10.13 -16.73
CA SER A 107 -7.94 9.04 -15.80
C SER A 107 -6.44 8.89 -15.62
N VAL A 108 -5.97 8.87 -14.38
CA VAL A 108 -4.61 8.49 -14.03
C VAL A 108 -4.65 7.16 -13.31
N GLU A 109 -4.06 6.14 -13.91
CA GLU A 109 -3.90 4.83 -13.34
C GLU A 109 -2.44 4.62 -12.92
N VAL A 110 -2.22 4.25 -11.66
CA VAL A 110 -0.91 3.93 -11.09
C VAL A 110 -0.89 2.45 -10.74
N ARG A 111 0.13 1.72 -11.21
CA ARG A 111 0.30 0.28 -11.05
C ARG A 111 1.64 -0.03 -10.37
N TRP A 112 1.66 -1.01 -9.48
CA TRP A 112 2.88 -1.51 -8.85
C TRP A 112 2.75 -3.00 -8.51
N VAL A 113 3.84 -3.60 -8.06
CA VAL A 113 3.87 -4.99 -7.59
C VAL A 113 4.19 -4.99 -6.10
N GLU A 114 3.30 -5.55 -5.30
CA GLU A 114 3.45 -5.70 -3.86
C GLU A 114 3.56 -7.19 -3.52
N ARG A 115 4.73 -7.63 -3.04
CA ARG A 115 5.01 -9.05 -2.72
C ARG A 115 4.64 -10.04 -3.84
N GLY A 116 4.85 -9.64 -5.09
CA GLY A 116 4.54 -10.46 -6.26
C GLY A 116 3.09 -10.35 -6.76
N ASN A 117 2.21 -9.65 -6.05
CA ASN A 117 0.85 -9.40 -6.49
C ASN A 117 0.75 -8.02 -7.16
N PRO A 118 0.11 -7.91 -8.34
CA PRO A 118 -0.14 -6.62 -8.96
C PRO A 118 -1.17 -5.84 -8.14
N ALA A 119 -0.88 -4.57 -7.89
CA ALA A 119 -1.77 -3.62 -7.25
C ALA A 119 -1.88 -2.37 -8.12
N TRP A 120 -3.00 -1.67 -8.00
CA TRP A 120 -3.26 -0.47 -8.79
C TRP A 120 -4.17 0.50 -8.05
N TYR A 121 -4.11 1.76 -8.47
CA TYR A 121 -4.98 2.83 -8.05
C TYR A 121 -5.37 3.65 -9.27
N LYS A 122 -6.65 4.05 -9.38
CA LYS A 122 -7.14 4.90 -10.46
C LYS A 122 -7.81 6.13 -9.87
N LEU A 123 -7.38 7.30 -10.34
CA LEU A 123 -8.04 8.57 -10.11
C LEU A 123 -8.65 9.04 -11.43
N GLU A 124 -9.89 9.49 -11.40
CA GLU A 124 -10.61 10.00 -12.58
C GLU A 124 -11.23 11.36 -12.26
N SER A 125 -11.14 12.29 -13.21
CA SER A 125 -11.71 13.62 -13.08
C SER A 125 -12.16 14.15 -14.45
N LEU A 126 -13.05 15.15 -14.42
CA LEU A 126 -13.65 15.80 -15.58
C LEU A 126 -13.21 17.26 -15.62
N TYR A 127 -12.79 17.72 -16.81
CA TYR A 127 -12.34 19.10 -17.01
C TYR A 127 -13.09 19.76 -18.13
N ALA A 128 -13.57 20.99 -17.89
CA ALA A 128 -14.03 21.86 -18.95
C ALA A 128 -12.81 22.41 -19.71
N VAL A 129 -12.80 22.20 -21.03
CA VAL A 129 -11.72 22.63 -21.93
C VAL A 129 -12.30 23.65 -22.91
N GLU A 130 -11.90 24.92 -22.72
CA GLU A 130 -12.27 26.04 -23.59
C GLU A 130 -11.43 26.11 -24.88
#